data_AF-A0A7H4GIF9-F1
#
_entry.id   AF-A0A7H4GIF9-F1
#
_cell.length_a   1.000
_cell.length_b   1.000
_cell.length_c   1.000
_cell.angle_alpha   90.00
_cell.angle_beta   90.00
_cell.angle_gamma   90.00
#
_symmetry.space_group_name_H-M   'P 1'
#
loop_
_entity.id
_entity.type
_entity.pdbx_description
1 polymer ?
#
loop_
_entity_poly.entity_id
_entity_poly.type
_entity_poly.pdbx_seq_one_letter_code
_entity_poly.pdbx_strand_id
1 'polypeptide(L)'
;MSVVDVAVIGAGWSGLTAASRLAARGLSVCVLEKSRGPGGRSATRREDGLAFDHGAQYFTARSDAFRRRVSVWEQAGLVAEWQPRLRVLGPRPNDLDDPPQRRLVAVPGMNGLIRRLADGLDCRYSCRLTSARFERQWQLETEVGKSLTARALLLTAPPAQSAELLGEGHALYPTLSTVPMQPCWAVMLGWDETLPVEFDAAFVNQGALTWLARNNSKPGRSGGESWVLHASDSWSEANLEEEPGRVIDSLYEALISIDAGFGKTPRIRTAHRWRYAMARRAMQKGCLVDGESRVVVAGDWCSGSRIEGAWTSGVAADRMLASLLL
;
A
#
# COMPACT_ATOMS: atom_id res chain seq x y z
N MET A 1 7.63 32.22 2.33
CA MET A 1 7.50 30.76 2.29
C MET A 1 7.94 30.30 0.91
N SER A 2 8.81 29.31 0.78
CA SER A 2 9.22 28.81 -0.54
C SER A 2 8.06 28.05 -1.17
N VAL A 3 7.63 28.48 -2.35
CA VAL A 3 6.61 27.79 -3.15
C VAL A 3 7.27 26.60 -3.85
N VAL A 4 6.68 25.41 -3.75
CA VAL A 4 7.09 24.25 -4.54
C VAL A 4 6.24 24.11 -5.80
N ASP A 5 6.74 23.43 -6.82
CA ASP A 5 5.96 23.19 -8.04
C ASP A 5 4.83 22.19 -7.77
N VAL A 6 5.13 21.11 -7.05
CA VAL A 6 4.16 20.06 -6.74
C VAL A 6 4.24 19.65 -5.26
N ALA A 7 3.09 19.69 -4.58
CA ALA A 7 2.92 19.00 -3.32
C ALA A 7 2.27 17.63 -3.57
N VAL A 8 2.85 16.56 -3.01
CA VAL A 8 2.35 15.19 -3.13
C VAL A 8 1.89 14.70 -1.77
N ILE A 9 0.63 14.29 -1.67
CA ILE A 9 0.02 13.80 -0.43
C ILE A 9 -0.01 12.28 -0.47
N GLY A 10 0.86 11.66 0.33
CA GLY A 10 1.05 10.22 0.44
C GLY A 10 2.39 9.74 -0.13
N ALA A 11 3.20 9.08 0.71
CA ALA A 11 4.46 8.46 0.34
C ALA A 11 4.29 6.96 0.01
N GLY A 12 3.24 6.65 -0.75
CA GLY A 12 2.97 5.31 -1.29
C GLY A 12 3.53 5.11 -2.71
N TRP A 13 3.22 3.98 -3.32
CA TRP A 13 3.65 3.64 -4.68
C TRP A 13 3.27 4.71 -5.72
N SER A 14 2.01 5.16 -5.74
CA SER A 14 1.57 6.18 -6.70
C SER A 14 2.28 7.51 -6.48
N GLY A 15 2.32 7.99 -5.22
CA GLY A 15 2.92 9.27 -4.86
C GLY A 15 4.41 9.33 -5.16
N LEU A 16 5.19 8.34 -4.71
CA LEU A 16 6.65 8.33 -4.91
C LEU A 16 7.06 7.99 -6.34
N THR A 17 6.24 7.23 -7.07
CA THR A 17 6.45 7.06 -8.52
C THR A 17 6.30 8.40 -9.24
N ALA A 18 5.25 9.17 -8.96
CA ALA A 18 5.06 10.48 -9.56
C ALA A 18 6.14 11.47 -9.12
N ALA A 19 6.40 11.57 -7.80
CA ALA A 19 7.34 12.52 -7.22
C ALA A 19 8.76 12.34 -7.76
N SER A 20 9.26 11.11 -7.80
CA SER A 20 10.60 10.82 -8.34
C SER A 20 10.73 11.22 -9.82
N ARG A 21 9.69 10.99 -10.61
CA ARG A 21 9.67 11.33 -12.04
C ARG A 21 9.56 12.83 -12.29
N LEU A 22 8.73 13.52 -11.52
CA LEU A 22 8.59 14.98 -11.58
C LEU A 22 9.88 15.68 -11.15
N ALA A 23 10.52 15.22 -10.07
CA ALA A 23 11.82 15.73 -9.63
C ALA A 23 12.92 15.51 -10.69
N ALA A 24 12.92 14.36 -11.37
CA ALA A 24 13.85 14.08 -12.48
C ALA A 24 13.63 15.01 -13.70
N ARG A 25 12.50 15.71 -13.79
CA ARG A 25 12.23 16.77 -14.80
C ARG A 25 12.66 18.17 -14.33
N GLY A 26 13.26 18.28 -13.16
CA GLY A 26 13.70 19.55 -12.57
C GLY A 26 12.61 20.31 -11.80
N LEU A 27 11.44 19.72 -11.58
CA LEU A 27 10.40 20.32 -10.75
C LEU A 27 10.72 20.16 -9.26
N SER A 28 10.44 21.20 -8.48
CA SER A 28 10.52 21.13 -7.02
C SER A 28 9.30 20.39 -6.45
N VAL A 29 9.55 19.27 -5.76
CA VAL A 29 8.50 18.38 -5.24
C VAL A 29 8.65 18.20 -3.73
N CYS A 30 7.56 18.38 -2.99
CA CYS A 30 7.48 18.08 -1.56
C CYS A 30 6.43 17.00 -1.31
N VAL A 31 6.83 15.90 -0.68
CA VAL A 31 5.96 14.77 -0.33
C VAL A 31 5.58 14.88 1.15
N LEU A 32 4.28 14.94 1.45
CA LEU A 32 3.74 14.92 2.80
C LEU A 32 3.14 13.55 3.12
N GLU A 33 3.58 12.94 4.22
CA GLU A 33 3.09 11.64 4.68
C GLU A 33 2.78 11.68 6.18
N LYS A 34 1.55 11.29 6.53
CA LYS A 34 1.09 11.25 7.92
C LYS A 34 1.77 10.15 8.75
N SER A 35 2.22 9.08 8.12
CA SER A 35 2.90 7.98 8.77
C SER A 35 4.39 8.28 9.00
N ARG A 36 5.04 7.50 9.87
CA ARG A 36 6.46 7.68 10.26
C ARG A 36 7.47 7.35 9.14
N GLY A 37 7.02 6.90 7.98
CA GLY A 37 7.87 6.49 6.88
C GLY A 37 7.05 6.09 5.65
N PRO A 38 7.72 5.80 4.52
CA PRO A 38 7.06 5.56 3.25
C PRO A 38 6.59 4.10 3.13
N GLY A 39 5.77 3.84 2.11
CA GLY A 39 5.28 2.51 1.76
C GLY A 39 3.76 2.41 1.74
N GLY A 40 3.06 3.16 2.59
CA GLY A 40 1.60 3.04 2.73
C GLY A 40 1.17 1.57 2.90
N ARG A 41 0.33 1.07 1.99
CA ARG A 41 -0.12 -0.34 1.96
C ARG A 41 0.95 -1.37 1.58
N SER A 42 2.19 -0.94 1.34
CA SER A 42 3.37 -1.81 1.19
C SER A 42 4.33 -1.71 2.39
N ALA A 43 3.86 -1.16 3.52
CA ALA A 43 4.67 -0.98 4.71
C ALA A 43 5.12 -2.31 5.34
N THR A 44 6.34 -2.28 5.88
CA THR A 44 6.90 -3.34 6.73
C THR A 44 6.93 -2.82 8.17
N ARG A 45 6.27 -3.53 9.09
CA ARG A 45 6.34 -3.28 10.55
C ARG A 45 7.57 -3.99 11.09
N ARG A 46 8.22 -3.42 12.11
CA ARG A 46 9.31 -4.05 12.84
C ARG A 46 8.98 -4.05 14.32
N GLU A 47 9.19 -5.18 14.98
CA GLU A 47 8.87 -5.37 16.40
C GLU A 47 9.76 -6.49 16.94
N ASP A 48 10.47 -6.23 18.03
CA ASP A 48 11.38 -7.15 18.71
C ASP A 48 12.28 -7.99 17.78
N GLY A 49 12.92 -7.32 16.81
CA GLY A 49 13.83 -7.97 15.86
C GLY A 49 13.14 -8.72 14.71
N LEU A 50 11.82 -8.86 14.72
CA LEU A 50 11.04 -9.42 13.61
C LEU A 50 10.54 -8.30 12.68
N ALA A 51 10.28 -8.68 11.43
CA ALA A 51 9.71 -7.80 10.41
C ALA A 51 8.46 -8.43 9.81
N PHE A 52 7.46 -7.60 9.51
CA PHE A 52 6.17 -8.03 8.98
C PHE A 52 5.73 -7.14 7.83
N ASP A 53 5.72 -7.68 6.61
CA ASP A 53 5.04 -7.03 5.50
C ASP A 53 3.55 -7.24 5.74
N HIS A 54 2.83 -6.26 6.30
CA HIS A 54 1.46 -6.47 6.82
C HIS A 54 0.37 -5.93 5.89
N GLY A 55 0.77 -5.23 4.83
CA GLY A 55 -0.07 -4.90 3.69
C GLY A 55 0.19 -5.86 2.53
N ALA A 56 0.62 -5.34 1.37
CA ALA A 56 0.96 -6.15 0.20
C ALA A 56 2.00 -7.24 0.52
N GLN A 57 1.64 -8.50 0.24
CA GLN A 57 2.45 -9.67 0.58
C GLN A 57 3.48 -10.01 -0.49
N TYR A 58 3.08 -9.77 -1.73
CA TYR A 58 3.86 -9.89 -2.95
C TYR A 58 3.17 -9.03 -4.02
N PHE A 59 3.80 -8.88 -5.18
CA PHE A 59 3.17 -8.34 -6.37
C PHE A 59 3.52 -9.16 -7.60
N THR A 60 2.81 -8.88 -8.68
CA THR A 60 3.01 -9.50 -10.00
C THR A 60 3.21 -8.40 -11.03
N ALA A 61 3.79 -8.75 -12.17
CA ALA A 61 4.00 -7.81 -13.28
C ALA A 61 3.36 -8.34 -14.56
N ARG A 62 2.28 -7.68 -14.99
CA ARG A 62 1.42 -8.10 -16.10
C ARG A 62 1.65 -7.26 -17.35
N SER A 63 1.72 -5.93 -17.25
CA SER A 63 1.99 -5.07 -18.40
C SER A 63 3.47 -5.05 -18.76
N ASP A 64 3.79 -4.89 -20.04
CA ASP A 64 5.17 -4.80 -20.50
C ASP A 64 5.91 -3.59 -19.93
N ALA A 65 5.19 -2.49 -19.73
CA ALA A 65 5.74 -1.29 -19.10
C ALA A 65 6.20 -1.58 -17.66
N PHE A 66 5.38 -2.26 -16.87
CA PHE A 66 5.73 -2.59 -15.50
C PHE A 66 6.78 -3.71 -15.43
N ARG A 67 6.73 -4.72 -16.31
CA ARG A 67 7.77 -5.75 -16.41
C ARG A 67 9.16 -5.16 -16.69
N ARG A 68 9.26 -4.21 -17.63
CA ARG A 68 10.53 -3.50 -17.89
C ARG A 68 11.05 -2.78 -16.65
N ARG A 69 10.15 -2.12 -15.90
CA ARG A 69 10.53 -1.41 -14.67
C ARG A 69 10.96 -2.38 -13.56
N VAL A 70 10.25 -3.49 -13.41
CA VAL A 70 10.59 -4.57 -12.49
C VAL A 70 11.96 -5.16 -12.79
N SER A 71 12.26 -5.43 -14.07
CA SER A 71 13.57 -5.94 -14.49
C SER A 71 14.72 -5.03 -14.04
N VAL A 72 14.56 -3.71 -14.15
CA VAL A 72 15.56 -2.74 -13.63
C VAL A 72 15.69 -2.82 -12.11
N TRP A 73 14.60 -3.02 -11.37
CA TRP A 73 14.66 -3.19 -9.91
C TRP A 73 15.27 -4.52 -9.48
N GLU A 74 15.04 -5.60 -10.24
CA GLU A 74 15.67 -6.91 -10.01
C GLU A 74 17.19 -6.81 -10.23
N GLN A 75 17.63 -6.20 -11.32
CA GLN A 75 19.05 -5.95 -11.60
C GLN A 75 19.73 -5.10 -10.52
N ALA A 76 19.00 -4.18 -9.90
CA ALA A 76 19.47 -3.36 -8.80
C ALA A 76 19.38 -4.05 -7.43
N GLY A 77 18.93 -5.31 -7.35
CA GLY A 77 18.76 -6.04 -6.09
C GLY A 77 17.64 -5.52 -5.18
N LEU A 78 16.73 -4.68 -5.70
CA LEU A 78 15.62 -4.07 -4.96
C LEU A 78 14.36 -4.93 -4.96
N VAL A 79 14.26 -5.86 -5.90
CA VAL A 79 13.14 -6.80 -6.07
C VAL A 79 13.71 -8.19 -6.28
N ALA A 80 13.07 -9.20 -5.70
CA ALA A 80 13.42 -10.60 -5.88
C ALA A 80 12.16 -11.45 -6.04
N GLU A 81 12.31 -12.59 -6.69
CA GLU A 81 11.25 -13.60 -6.77
C GLU A 81 11.12 -14.37 -5.45
N TRP A 82 9.89 -14.51 -4.99
CA TRP A 82 9.54 -15.34 -3.84
C TRP A 82 8.87 -16.62 -4.30
N GLN A 83 9.47 -17.75 -3.94
CA GLN A 83 9.01 -19.10 -4.28
C GLN A 83 8.60 -19.85 -3.00
N PRO A 84 7.43 -19.54 -2.42
CA PRO A 84 6.98 -20.23 -1.22
C PRO A 84 6.55 -21.66 -1.52
N ARG A 85 6.68 -22.56 -0.54
CA ARG A 85 5.88 -23.79 -0.49
C ARG A 85 4.42 -23.39 -0.30
N LEU A 86 3.67 -23.33 -1.40
CA LEU A 86 2.32 -22.79 -1.43
C LEU A 86 1.28 -23.89 -1.22
N ARG A 87 0.32 -23.64 -0.32
CA ARG A 87 -0.87 -24.47 -0.11
C ARG A 87 -2.14 -23.74 -0.57
N VAL A 88 -3.14 -24.50 -1.01
CA VAL A 88 -4.49 -23.99 -1.28
C VAL A 88 -5.45 -24.76 -0.39
N LEU A 89 -6.21 -24.05 0.44
CA LEU A 89 -7.13 -24.60 1.43
C LEU A 89 -8.57 -24.29 1.02
N GLY A 90 -9.37 -25.33 0.82
CA GLY A 90 -10.73 -25.23 0.31
C GLY A 90 -10.81 -25.12 -1.22
N PRO A 91 -12.01 -25.26 -1.80
CA PRO A 91 -12.22 -25.22 -3.23
C PRO A 91 -11.81 -23.84 -3.78
N ARG A 92 -11.04 -23.84 -4.87
CA ARG A 92 -10.67 -22.60 -5.54
C ARG A 92 -11.93 -22.01 -6.21
N PRO A 93 -12.25 -20.72 -5.97
CA PRO A 93 -13.32 -20.07 -6.69
C PRO A 93 -13.10 -20.12 -8.21
N ASN A 94 -14.17 -20.38 -8.96
CA ASN A 94 -14.13 -20.56 -10.42
C ASN A 94 -13.79 -19.27 -11.20
N ASP A 95 -13.88 -18.12 -10.55
CA ASP A 95 -13.70 -16.78 -11.12
C ASP A 95 -12.28 -16.20 -10.91
N LEU A 96 -11.36 -16.99 -10.37
CA LEU A 96 -9.97 -16.55 -10.18
C LEU A 96 -9.13 -16.76 -11.45
N ASP A 97 -8.47 -15.69 -11.90
CA ASP A 97 -7.35 -15.73 -12.86
C ASP A 97 -6.40 -16.89 -12.55
N ASP A 98 -5.77 -17.46 -13.57
CA ASP A 98 -4.68 -18.43 -13.42
C ASP A 98 -3.63 -17.98 -12.39
N PRO A 99 -3.07 -18.94 -11.62
CA PRO A 99 -2.10 -18.60 -10.59
C PRO A 99 -0.93 -17.85 -11.24
N PRO A 100 -0.47 -16.74 -10.63
CA PRO A 100 0.57 -15.94 -11.25
C PRO A 100 1.85 -16.76 -11.38
N GLN A 101 2.46 -16.68 -12.57
CA GLN A 101 3.69 -17.43 -12.87
C GLN A 101 4.86 -17.02 -11.97
N ARG A 102 4.88 -15.77 -11.49
CA ARG A 102 5.94 -15.23 -10.62
C ARG A 102 5.32 -14.38 -9.51
N ARG A 103 5.84 -14.53 -8.28
CA ARG A 103 5.51 -13.67 -7.13
C ARG A 103 6.75 -12.88 -6.77
N LEU A 104 6.64 -11.57 -6.76
CA LEU A 104 7.77 -10.66 -6.54
C LEU A 104 7.61 -9.96 -5.19
N VAL A 105 8.72 -9.74 -4.51
CA VAL A 105 8.78 -8.97 -3.27
C VAL A 105 9.87 -7.91 -3.38
N ALA A 106 9.64 -6.72 -2.84
CA ALA A 106 10.72 -5.75 -2.66
C ALA A 106 11.64 -6.20 -1.52
N VAL A 107 12.93 -5.87 -1.57
CA VAL A 107 13.98 -6.28 -0.61
C VAL A 107 14.54 -5.03 0.09
N PRO A 108 14.86 -5.04 1.40
CA PRO A 108 14.77 -6.15 2.37
C PRO A 108 13.38 -6.30 3.04
N GLY A 109 12.44 -5.45 2.68
CA GLY A 109 11.04 -5.48 3.13
C GLY A 109 10.17 -4.97 2.00
N MET A 110 8.85 -5.14 2.09
CA MET A 110 7.97 -4.71 0.99
C MET A 110 8.04 -3.19 0.75
N ASN A 111 8.45 -2.42 1.75
CA ASN A 111 8.71 -0.99 1.62
C ASN A 111 10.14 -0.63 1.18
N GLY A 112 11.05 -1.59 1.02
CA GLY A 112 12.47 -1.35 0.72
C GLY A 112 12.66 -0.59 -0.60
N LEU A 113 12.02 -1.07 -1.66
CA LEU A 113 12.01 -0.38 -2.96
C LEU A 113 11.38 1.02 -2.87
N ILE A 114 10.29 1.15 -2.12
CA ILE A 114 9.60 2.44 -1.99
C ILE A 114 10.43 3.46 -1.21
N ARG A 115 11.19 3.04 -0.19
CA ARG A 115 12.19 3.91 0.45
C ARG A 115 13.23 4.38 -0.56
N ARG A 116 13.73 3.50 -1.42
CA ARG A 116 14.71 3.88 -2.45
C ARG A 116 14.17 4.91 -3.45
N LEU A 117 12.87 4.89 -3.75
CA LEU A 117 12.24 5.93 -4.58
C LEU A 117 12.08 7.28 -3.85
N ALA A 118 12.06 7.27 -2.53
CA ALA A 118 12.01 8.48 -1.72
C ALA A 118 13.39 9.14 -1.55
N ASP A 119 14.48 8.40 -1.75
CA ASP A 119 15.85 8.91 -1.63
C ASP A 119 16.07 10.12 -2.56
N GLY A 120 16.53 11.23 -1.99
CA GLY A 120 16.80 12.47 -2.73
C GLY A 120 15.58 13.38 -2.93
N LEU A 121 14.39 13.01 -2.43
CA LEU A 121 13.19 13.86 -2.43
C LEU A 121 13.00 14.56 -1.07
N ASP A 122 12.35 15.74 -1.05
CA ASP A 122 11.85 16.35 0.19
C ASP A 122 10.61 15.56 0.66
N CYS A 123 10.84 14.55 1.50
CA CYS A 123 9.78 13.76 2.12
C CYS A 123 9.62 14.12 3.60
N ARG A 124 8.43 14.60 3.97
CA ARG A 124 8.08 14.98 5.34
C ARG A 124 7.13 13.94 5.94
N TYR A 125 7.67 13.11 6.81
CA TYR A 125 6.94 12.08 7.55
C TYR A 125 6.33 12.63 8.84
N SER A 126 5.37 11.89 9.42
CA SER A 126 4.60 12.36 10.58
C SER A 126 4.01 13.76 10.37
N CYS A 127 3.55 13.99 9.14
CA CYS A 127 3.08 15.29 8.67
C CYS A 127 1.76 15.08 7.92
N ARG A 128 0.66 14.97 8.68
CA ARG A 128 -0.69 14.93 8.10
C ARG A 128 -1.08 16.29 7.55
N LEU A 129 -1.55 16.30 6.31
CA LEU A 129 -2.28 17.44 5.75
C LEU A 129 -3.68 17.50 6.36
N THR A 130 -4.07 18.66 6.89
CA THR A 130 -5.37 18.90 7.52
C THR A 130 -6.25 19.83 6.69
N SER A 131 -5.67 20.69 5.85
CA SER A 131 -6.43 21.55 4.94
C SER A 131 -5.67 21.77 3.64
N ALA A 132 -6.41 21.79 2.53
CA ALA A 132 -5.94 22.19 1.21
C ALA A 132 -6.93 23.17 0.61
N ARG A 133 -6.48 24.39 0.30
CA ARG A 133 -7.32 25.42 -0.33
C ARG A 133 -6.65 25.94 -1.59
N PHE A 134 -7.40 26.00 -2.68
CA PHE A 134 -6.93 26.58 -3.94
C PHE A 134 -7.45 28.00 -4.11
N GLU A 135 -6.53 28.93 -4.36
CA GLU A 135 -6.85 30.29 -4.80
C GLU A 135 -6.13 30.56 -6.13
N ARG A 136 -4.90 31.06 -6.06
CA ARG A 136 -3.96 31.13 -7.20
C ARG A 136 -2.93 30.00 -7.18
N GLN A 137 -2.69 29.48 -5.98
CA GLN A 137 -1.79 28.39 -5.63
C GLN A 137 -2.44 27.62 -4.49
N TRP A 138 -2.04 26.37 -4.31
CA TRP A 138 -2.48 25.56 -3.18
C TRP A 138 -1.85 26.06 -1.89
N GLN A 139 -2.70 26.39 -0.92
CA GLN A 139 -2.32 26.64 0.47
C GLN A 139 -2.60 25.39 1.29
N LEU A 140 -1.55 24.83 1.88
CA LEU A 140 -1.57 23.53 2.55
C LEU A 140 -1.23 23.71 4.02
N GLU A 141 -2.11 23.25 4.89
CA GLU A 141 -1.93 23.27 6.35
C GLU A 141 -1.73 21.85 6.87
N THR A 142 -0.84 21.70 7.84
CA THR A 142 -0.48 20.40 8.42
C THR A 142 -0.79 20.36 9.91
N GLU A 143 -0.96 19.16 10.46
CA GLU A 143 -1.27 18.96 11.89
C GLU A 143 -0.19 19.53 12.83
N VAL A 144 1.04 19.69 12.33
CA VAL A 144 2.17 20.26 13.07
C VAL A 144 2.27 21.79 12.94
N GLY A 145 1.23 22.44 12.42
CA GLY A 145 1.15 23.90 12.27
C GLY A 145 2.05 24.50 11.18
N LYS A 146 2.68 23.65 10.35
CA LYS A 146 3.50 24.11 9.21
C LYS A 146 2.62 24.34 7.99
N SER A 147 2.82 25.46 7.32
CA SER A 147 2.20 25.76 6.02
C SER A 147 3.15 25.47 4.86
N LEU A 148 2.59 25.03 3.73
CA LEU A 148 3.29 24.83 2.46
C LEU A 148 2.44 25.45 1.34
N THR A 149 3.09 26.11 0.38
CA THR A 149 2.43 26.61 -0.83
C THR A 149 2.93 25.83 -2.04
N ALA A 150 2.01 25.42 -2.92
CA ALA A 150 2.35 24.66 -4.13
C ALA A 150 1.61 25.15 -5.38
N ARG A 151 2.26 25.08 -6.55
CA ARG A 151 1.60 25.42 -7.85
C ARG A 151 0.58 24.36 -8.27
N ALA A 152 0.83 23.10 -7.97
CA ALA A 152 -0.05 21.97 -8.24
C ALA A 152 -0.09 21.00 -7.04
N LEU A 153 -1.16 20.21 -6.97
CA LEU A 153 -1.38 19.24 -5.91
C LEU A 153 -1.57 17.84 -6.49
N LEU A 154 -0.90 16.85 -5.92
CA LEU A 154 -1.11 15.43 -6.20
C LEU A 154 -1.66 14.75 -4.95
N LEU A 155 -2.90 14.27 -5.02
CA LEU A 155 -3.51 13.46 -3.97
C LEU A 155 -3.34 11.98 -4.29
N THR A 156 -2.67 11.23 -3.42
CA THR A 156 -2.52 9.77 -3.56
C THR A 156 -3.05 8.97 -2.37
N ALA A 157 -3.74 9.64 -1.45
CA ALA A 157 -4.50 9.00 -0.40
C ALA A 157 -5.70 8.21 -0.98
N PRO A 158 -6.25 7.22 -0.25
CA PRO A 158 -7.52 6.59 -0.57
C PRO A 158 -8.62 7.59 -0.99
N PRO A 159 -9.57 7.19 -1.84
CA PRO A 159 -10.57 8.08 -2.43
C PRO A 159 -11.32 8.94 -1.41
N ALA A 160 -11.84 8.33 -0.33
CA ALA A 160 -12.57 9.02 0.72
C ALA A 160 -11.72 10.08 1.44
N GLN A 161 -10.44 9.78 1.68
CA GLN A 161 -9.51 10.73 2.30
C GLN A 161 -9.15 11.87 1.34
N SER A 162 -9.05 11.58 0.04
CA SER A 162 -8.85 12.63 -0.97
C SER A 162 -10.10 13.50 -1.15
N ALA A 163 -11.31 12.93 -1.05
CA ALA A 163 -12.57 13.67 -1.09
C ALA A 163 -12.69 14.63 0.09
N GLU A 164 -12.37 14.16 1.30
CA GLU A 164 -12.34 14.98 2.53
C GLU A 164 -11.42 16.20 2.39
N LEU A 165 -10.22 16.01 1.82
CA LEU A 165 -9.25 17.09 1.63
C LEU A 165 -9.70 18.13 0.58
N LEU A 166 -10.44 17.72 -0.44
CA LEU A 166 -10.94 18.63 -1.49
C LEU A 166 -12.25 19.33 -1.09
N GLY A 167 -13.04 18.71 -0.22
CA GLY A 167 -14.33 19.21 0.23
C GLY A 167 -15.47 19.00 -0.78
N GLU A 168 -16.71 19.08 -0.29
CA GLU A 168 -17.92 18.74 -1.05
C GLU A 168 -18.17 19.62 -2.28
N GLY A 169 -17.66 20.86 -2.25
CA GLY A 169 -17.82 21.81 -3.36
C GLY A 169 -16.90 21.56 -4.56
N HIS A 170 -15.92 20.65 -4.45
CA HIS A 170 -14.96 20.41 -5.52
C HIS A 170 -15.54 19.50 -6.62
N ALA A 171 -15.25 19.76 -7.90
CA ALA A 171 -15.81 19.02 -9.04
C ALA A 171 -15.50 17.50 -9.02
N LEU A 172 -14.36 17.12 -8.42
CA LEU A 172 -13.96 15.71 -8.27
C LEU A 172 -14.65 15.00 -7.09
N TYR A 173 -15.28 15.72 -6.16
CA TYR A 173 -15.86 15.15 -4.93
C TYR A 173 -16.88 14.03 -5.21
N PRO A 174 -17.89 14.19 -6.10
CA PRO A 174 -18.89 13.15 -6.33
C PRO A 174 -18.31 11.83 -6.85
N THR A 175 -17.21 11.91 -7.59
CA THR A 175 -16.48 10.72 -8.06
C THR A 175 -15.70 10.09 -6.92
N LEU A 176 -14.98 10.87 -6.12
CA LEU A 176 -14.10 10.34 -5.07
C LEU A 176 -14.87 9.74 -3.89
N SER A 177 -15.98 10.36 -3.49
CA SER A 177 -16.79 9.92 -2.35
C SER A 177 -17.51 8.58 -2.58
N THR A 178 -17.60 8.14 -3.84
CA THR A 178 -18.34 6.93 -4.23
C THR A 178 -17.46 5.74 -4.59
N VAL A 179 -16.13 5.88 -4.65
CA VAL A 179 -15.22 4.76 -4.97
C VAL A 179 -15.16 3.79 -3.78
N PRO A 180 -15.65 2.55 -3.92
CA PRO A 180 -15.66 1.59 -2.82
C PRO A 180 -14.25 1.04 -2.58
N MET A 181 -13.85 1.03 -1.31
CA MET A 181 -12.62 0.42 -0.83
C MET A 181 -12.97 -0.65 0.20
N GLN A 182 -12.47 -1.86 0.00
CA GLN A 182 -12.69 -2.98 0.90
C GLN A 182 -11.73 -2.90 2.09
N PRO A 183 -12.20 -3.23 3.30
CA PRO A 183 -11.35 -3.32 4.46
C PRO A 183 -10.61 -4.66 4.50
N CYS A 184 -9.50 -4.70 5.25
CA CYS A 184 -8.81 -5.94 5.58
C CYS A 184 -8.18 -5.84 6.97
N TRP A 185 -8.46 -6.82 7.83
CA TRP A 185 -7.68 -7.03 9.04
C TRP A 185 -6.43 -7.86 8.73
N ALA A 186 -5.28 -7.36 9.17
CA ALA A 186 -4.01 -8.09 9.12
C ALA A 186 -3.53 -8.39 10.53
N VAL A 187 -3.28 -9.67 10.84
CA VAL A 187 -2.67 -10.11 12.10
C VAL A 187 -1.24 -10.57 11.83
N MET A 188 -0.31 -10.12 12.67
CA MET A 188 1.10 -10.44 12.61
C MET A 188 1.47 -11.21 13.87
N LEU A 189 2.03 -12.40 13.67
CA LEU A 189 2.37 -13.33 14.74
C LEU A 189 3.86 -13.69 14.66
N GLY A 190 4.56 -13.67 15.79
CA GLY A 190 5.98 -14.01 15.86
C GLY A 190 6.28 -15.01 16.96
N TRP A 191 7.20 -15.94 16.68
CA TRP A 191 7.66 -16.97 17.61
C TRP A 191 9.17 -16.95 17.74
N ASP A 192 9.68 -17.43 18.87
CA ASP A 192 11.13 -17.58 19.10
C ASP A 192 11.67 -18.85 18.42
N GLU A 193 10.82 -19.85 18.21
CA GLU A 193 11.16 -21.14 17.62
C GLU A 193 10.56 -21.30 16.22
N THR A 194 11.21 -22.09 15.37
CA THR A 194 10.63 -22.52 14.10
C THR A 194 9.40 -23.41 14.34
N LEU A 195 8.32 -23.10 13.63
CA LEU A 195 7.08 -23.88 13.72
C LEU A 195 7.16 -25.12 12.80
N PRO A 196 6.63 -26.28 13.23
CA PRO A 196 6.60 -27.51 12.45
C PRO A 196 5.49 -27.48 11.38
N VAL A 197 5.51 -26.44 10.52
CA VAL A 197 4.55 -26.22 9.45
C VAL A 197 5.24 -26.29 8.10
N GLU A 198 4.72 -27.16 7.23
CA GLU A 198 5.34 -27.56 5.96
C GLU A 198 4.98 -26.69 4.74
N PHE A 199 4.41 -25.52 4.98
CA PHE A 199 4.15 -24.52 3.94
C PHE A 199 4.65 -23.14 4.38
N ASP A 200 4.89 -22.27 3.41
CA ASP A 200 5.34 -20.90 3.65
C ASP A 200 4.29 -19.87 3.25
N ALA A 201 3.28 -20.29 2.49
CA ALA A 201 2.12 -19.47 2.16
C ALA A 201 0.89 -20.35 1.93
N ALA A 202 -0.29 -19.80 2.21
CA ALA A 202 -1.54 -20.47 1.89
C ALA A 202 -2.60 -19.50 1.39
N PHE A 203 -3.31 -19.90 0.34
CA PHE A 203 -4.64 -19.35 0.04
C PHE A 203 -5.68 -20.08 0.88
N VAL A 204 -6.57 -19.32 1.52
CA VAL A 204 -7.66 -19.86 2.32
C VAL A 204 -8.97 -19.41 1.69
N ASN A 205 -9.73 -20.35 1.14
CA ASN A 205 -10.93 -20.01 0.34
C ASN A 205 -12.23 -20.03 1.16
N GLN A 206 -12.15 -20.33 2.47
CA GLN A 206 -13.31 -20.44 3.36
C GLN A 206 -12.97 -19.94 4.77
N GLY A 207 -13.93 -19.25 5.39
CA GLY A 207 -13.84 -18.80 6.78
C GLY A 207 -13.23 -17.40 6.95
N ALA A 208 -12.65 -17.18 8.13
CA ALA A 208 -12.19 -15.86 8.57
C ALA A 208 -10.89 -15.40 7.88
N LEU A 209 -10.09 -16.33 7.36
CA LEU A 209 -8.79 -16.07 6.73
C LEU A 209 -8.93 -16.15 5.20
N THR A 210 -8.14 -15.36 4.48
CA THR A 210 -7.99 -15.47 3.02
C THR A 210 -6.56 -15.77 2.58
N TRP A 211 -5.58 -15.33 3.36
CA TRP A 211 -4.18 -15.50 3.01
C TRP A 211 -3.29 -15.62 4.24
N LEU A 212 -2.30 -16.51 4.15
CA LEU A 212 -1.24 -16.71 5.15
C LEU A 212 0.12 -16.60 4.46
N ALA A 213 1.08 -15.96 5.11
CA ALA A 213 2.47 -15.96 4.66
C ALA A 213 3.47 -15.99 5.82
N ARG A 214 4.41 -16.93 5.75
CA ARG A 214 5.64 -16.99 6.53
C ARG A 214 6.58 -15.90 6.03
N ASN A 215 6.68 -14.80 6.77
CA ASN A 215 7.35 -13.59 6.30
C ASN A 215 8.86 -13.78 6.16
N ASN A 216 9.49 -14.57 7.04
CA ASN A 216 10.92 -14.91 6.96
C ASN A 216 11.28 -15.86 5.81
N SER A 217 10.30 -16.44 5.09
CA SER A 217 10.56 -17.18 3.84
C SER A 217 10.80 -16.27 2.63
N LYS A 218 10.47 -14.97 2.74
CA LYS A 218 10.63 -14.01 1.65
C LYS A 218 12.10 -13.59 1.53
N PRO A 219 12.64 -13.45 0.29
CA PRO A 219 14.01 -12.99 0.08
C PRO A 219 14.34 -11.71 0.85
N GLY A 220 15.50 -11.70 1.51
CA GLY A 220 16.04 -10.55 2.22
C GLY A 220 15.31 -10.16 3.52
N ARG A 221 14.37 -10.97 4.02
CA ARG A 221 13.82 -10.81 5.37
C ARG A 221 14.77 -11.47 6.35
N SER A 222 15.19 -10.70 7.34
CA SER A 222 15.95 -11.19 8.49
C SER A 222 15.02 -11.38 9.69
N GLY A 223 15.37 -12.30 10.59
CA GLY A 223 14.65 -12.53 11.84
C GLY A 223 14.20 -13.99 12.00
N GLY A 224 13.46 -14.24 13.08
CA GLY A 224 12.88 -15.53 13.41
C GLY A 224 11.54 -15.81 12.72
N GLU A 225 10.87 -16.84 13.22
CA GLU A 225 9.60 -17.34 12.70
C GLU A 225 8.50 -16.27 12.84
N SER A 226 8.00 -15.80 11.69
CA SER A 226 7.03 -14.71 11.63
C SER A 226 5.99 -14.96 10.56
N TRP A 227 4.72 -14.77 10.90
CA TRP A 227 3.60 -14.96 10.01
C TRP A 227 2.72 -13.72 9.92
N VAL A 228 2.18 -13.50 8.73
CA VAL A 228 1.14 -12.52 8.48
C VAL A 228 -0.11 -13.23 7.99
N LEU A 229 -1.22 -12.94 8.65
CA LEU A 229 -2.54 -13.45 8.35
C LEU A 229 -3.38 -12.30 7.81
N HIS A 230 -4.05 -12.50 6.70
CA HIS A 230 -5.07 -11.59 6.20
C HIS A 230 -6.44 -12.22 6.36
N ALA A 231 -7.34 -11.47 6.99
CA ALA A 231 -8.74 -11.83 7.09
C ALA A 231 -9.42 -11.70 5.71
N SER A 232 -10.45 -12.52 5.49
CA SER A 232 -11.30 -12.41 4.31
C SER A 232 -12.08 -11.10 4.28
N ASP A 233 -12.50 -10.69 3.07
CA ASP A 233 -13.26 -9.45 2.85
C ASP A 233 -14.52 -9.41 3.71
N SER A 234 -15.34 -10.48 3.67
CA SER A 234 -16.60 -10.58 4.41
C SER A 234 -16.38 -10.55 5.92
N TRP A 235 -15.34 -11.23 6.42
CA TRP A 235 -15.02 -11.21 7.84
C TRP A 235 -14.55 -9.82 8.28
N SER A 236 -13.70 -9.17 7.48
CA SER A 236 -13.18 -7.83 7.77
C SER A 236 -14.26 -6.76 7.75
N GLU A 237 -15.24 -6.85 6.84
CA GLU A 237 -16.41 -5.97 6.82
C GLU A 237 -17.28 -6.16 8.07
N ALA A 238 -17.60 -7.40 8.43
CA ALA A 238 -18.43 -7.71 9.59
C ALA A 238 -17.78 -7.31 10.93
N ASN A 239 -16.44 -7.31 11.00
CA ASN A 239 -15.67 -7.03 12.21
C ASN A 239 -14.83 -5.74 12.09
N LEU A 240 -15.26 -4.79 11.27
CA LEU A 240 -14.45 -3.61 10.93
C LEU A 240 -14.08 -2.78 12.17
N GLU A 241 -15.00 -2.62 13.11
CA GLU A 241 -14.81 -1.85 14.34
C GLU A 241 -14.49 -2.71 15.57
N GLU A 242 -14.18 -4.00 15.39
CA GLU A 242 -13.83 -4.89 16.50
C GLU A 242 -12.46 -4.52 17.10
N GLU A 243 -12.28 -4.79 18.39
CA GLU A 243 -11.08 -4.48 19.12
C GLU A 243 -9.89 -5.35 18.67
N PRO A 244 -8.67 -4.79 18.51
CA PRO A 244 -7.52 -5.52 17.99
C PRO A 244 -7.23 -6.85 18.70
N GLY A 245 -7.39 -6.92 20.02
CA GLY A 245 -7.17 -8.15 20.80
C GLY A 245 -8.09 -9.29 20.39
N ARG A 246 -9.39 -8.98 20.21
CA ARG A 246 -10.41 -9.95 19.79
C ARG A 246 -10.16 -10.44 18.36
N VAL A 247 -9.76 -9.53 17.47
CA VAL A 247 -9.36 -9.89 16.10
C VAL A 247 -8.17 -10.86 16.10
N ILE A 248 -7.15 -10.59 16.93
CA ILE A 248 -5.99 -11.48 17.06
C ILE A 248 -6.43 -12.86 17.54
N ASP A 249 -7.24 -12.93 18.60
CA ASP A 249 -7.70 -14.20 19.16
C ASP A 249 -8.48 -15.03 18.11
N SER A 250 -9.46 -14.42 17.44
CA SER A 250 -10.27 -15.10 16.43
C SER A 250 -9.47 -15.57 15.22
N LEU A 251 -8.57 -14.74 14.67
CA LEU A 251 -7.78 -15.13 13.50
C LEU A 251 -6.68 -16.14 13.86
N TYR A 252 -6.19 -16.11 15.11
CA TYR A 252 -5.24 -17.10 15.59
C TYR A 252 -5.91 -18.47 15.83
N GLU A 253 -7.14 -18.49 16.36
CA GLU A 253 -7.93 -19.72 16.47
C GLU A 253 -8.22 -20.32 15.08
N ALA A 254 -8.59 -19.49 14.11
CA ALA A 254 -8.76 -19.92 12.72
C ALA A 254 -7.46 -20.49 12.11
N LEU A 255 -6.30 -19.91 12.46
CA LEU A 255 -4.99 -20.41 12.03
C LEU A 255 -4.67 -21.79 12.63
N ILE A 256 -4.89 -21.99 13.92
CA ILE A 256 -4.66 -23.30 14.59
C ILE A 256 -5.59 -24.37 13.99
N SER A 257 -6.81 -23.99 13.64
CA SER A 257 -7.79 -24.90 13.04
C SER A 257 -7.38 -25.37 11.64
N ILE A 258 -6.55 -24.60 10.94
CA ILE A 258 -5.95 -24.97 9.65
C ILE A 258 -4.82 -25.98 9.85
N ASP A 259 -3.95 -25.75 10.84
CA ASP A 259 -2.80 -26.60 11.12
C ASP A 259 -2.41 -26.51 12.62
N ALA A 260 -2.46 -27.63 13.32
CA ALA A 260 -2.12 -27.70 14.75
C ALA A 260 -0.64 -27.34 15.02
N GLY A 261 0.22 -27.34 13.99
CA GLY A 261 1.60 -26.87 14.09
C GLY A 261 1.74 -25.42 14.54
N PHE A 262 0.68 -24.60 14.42
CA PHE A 262 0.63 -23.23 14.96
C PHE A 262 0.28 -23.14 16.46
N GLY A 263 0.03 -24.26 17.14
CA GLY A 263 -0.51 -24.27 18.51
C GLY A 263 0.39 -23.67 19.60
N LYS A 264 1.68 -23.46 19.33
CA LYS A 264 2.59 -22.76 20.27
C LYS A 264 2.19 -21.30 20.41
N THR A 265 2.17 -20.76 21.62
CA THR A 265 1.80 -19.35 21.84
C THR A 265 2.79 -18.40 21.16
N PRO A 266 2.35 -17.49 20.27
CA PRO A 266 3.21 -16.47 19.69
C PRO A 266 3.64 -15.44 20.74
N ARG A 267 4.93 -15.08 20.72
CA ARG A 267 5.49 -14.00 21.55
C ARG A 267 5.05 -12.62 21.07
N ILE A 268 4.96 -12.42 19.75
CA ILE A 268 4.46 -11.18 19.15
C ILE A 268 3.05 -11.41 18.64
N ARG A 269 2.12 -10.55 19.05
CA ARG A 269 0.72 -10.58 18.62
C ARG A 269 0.26 -9.15 18.37
N THR A 270 0.12 -8.77 17.10
CA THR A 270 -0.34 -7.43 16.75
C THR A 270 -1.29 -7.48 15.57
N ALA A 271 -2.29 -6.61 15.56
CA ALA A 271 -3.21 -6.45 14.45
C ALA A 271 -3.08 -5.07 13.81
N HIS A 272 -3.46 -4.98 12.55
CA HIS A 272 -3.59 -3.73 11.82
C HIS A 272 -4.88 -3.74 11.00
N ARG A 273 -5.64 -2.64 11.11
CA ARG A 273 -6.87 -2.43 10.36
C ARG A 273 -6.61 -1.58 9.12
N TRP A 274 -6.59 -2.23 7.96
CA TRP A 274 -6.61 -1.53 6.68
C TRP A 274 -8.06 -1.18 6.32
N ARG A 275 -8.58 -0.03 6.80
CA ARG A 275 -9.95 0.42 6.45
C ARG A 275 -10.14 0.56 4.92
N TYR A 276 -9.07 0.94 4.23
CA TYR A 276 -9.05 1.12 2.78
C TYR A 276 -7.96 0.24 2.16
N ALA A 277 -8.10 -1.08 2.25
CA ALA A 277 -7.07 -2.01 1.82
C ALA A 277 -6.94 -2.05 0.29
N MET A 278 -8.06 -2.27 -0.40
CA MET A 278 -8.07 -2.55 -1.83
C MET A 278 -9.37 -2.05 -2.48
N ALA A 279 -9.28 -1.54 -3.71
CA ALA A 279 -10.49 -1.26 -4.49
C ALA A 279 -11.04 -2.56 -5.08
N ARG A 280 -12.35 -2.80 -4.91
CA ARG A 280 -13.03 -3.97 -5.49
C ARG A 280 -12.99 -3.95 -7.02
N ARG A 281 -13.16 -2.75 -7.59
CA ARG A 281 -13.06 -2.51 -9.03
C ARG A 281 -12.35 -1.18 -9.27
N ALA A 282 -11.28 -1.23 -10.05
CA ALA A 282 -10.56 -0.03 -10.46
C ALA A 282 -11.36 0.75 -11.51
N MET A 283 -11.21 2.07 -11.52
CA MET A 283 -11.87 2.95 -12.49
C MET A 283 -11.30 2.84 -13.91
N GLN A 284 -10.07 2.35 -14.05
CA GLN A 284 -9.35 2.27 -15.33
C GLN A 284 -9.22 3.62 -16.07
N LYS A 285 -9.02 4.70 -15.32
CA LYS A 285 -8.82 6.07 -15.85
C LYS A 285 -7.36 6.53 -15.82
N GLY A 286 -6.45 5.79 -15.18
CA GLY A 286 -5.08 6.27 -14.97
C GLY A 286 -5.00 7.17 -13.74
N CYS A 287 -5.60 8.35 -13.80
CA CYS A 287 -5.75 9.34 -12.73
C CYS A 287 -6.98 10.22 -13.00
N LEU A 288 -7.37 11.03 -12.02
CA LEU A 288 -8.35 12.11 -12.19
C LEU A 288 -7.62 13.44 -12.21
N VAL A 289 -8.12 14.41 -12.97
CA VAL A 289 -7.49 15.72 -13.13
C VAL A 289 -8.57 16.79 -13.07
N ASP A 290 -8.28 17.85 -12.33
CA ASP A 290 -8.91 19.16 -12.53
C ASP A 290 -7.81 20.15 -12.93
N GLY A 291 -7.90 20.62 -14.18
CA GLY A 291 -6.92 21.52 -14.77
C GLY A 291 -7.04 22.97 -14.29
N GLU A 292 -8.23 23.38 -13.82
CA GLU A 292 -8.46 24.74 -13.32
C GLU A 292 -7.71 24.96 -12.01
N SER A 293 -7.87 24.03 -11.06
CA SER A 293 -7.15 24.05 -9.79
C SER A 293 -5.79 23.33 -9.83
N ARG A 294 -5.39 22.75 -10.97
CA ARG A 294 -4.15 21.98 -11.15
C ARG A 294 -3.98 20.88 -10.10
N VAL A 295 -5.06 20.17 -9.78
CA VAL A 295 -5.00 18.98 -8.92
C VAL A 295 -5.09 17.71 -9.75
N VAL A 296 -4.26 16.74 -9.40
CA VAL A 296 -4.32 15.38 -9.92
C VAL A 296 -4.57 14.44 -8.75
N VAL A 297 -5.49 13.49 -8.94
CA VAL A 297 -5.76 12.43 -7.97
C VAL A 297 -5.39 11.09 -8.57
N ALA A 298 -4.57 10.32 -7.87
CA ALA A 298 -4.00 9.08 -8.35
C ALA A 298 -3.98 8.01 -7.26
N GLY A 299 -3.92 6.75 -7.64
CA GLY A 299 -3.92 5.64 -6.72
C GLY A 299 -4.06 4.33 -7.47
N ASP A 300 -3.82 3.22 -6.78
CA ASP A 300 -4.13 1.89 -7.31
C ASP A 300 -5.53 1.86 -7.93
N TRP A 301 -6.54 2.31 -7.18
CA TRP A 301 -7.95 2.35 -7.57
C TRP A 301 -8.26 3.09 -8.89
N CYS A 302 -7.34 3.92 -9.41
CA CYS A 302 -7.50 4.55 -10.72
C CYS A 302 -7.09 3.64 -11.90
N SER A 303 -6.19 2.66 -11.69
CA SER A 303 -5.60 1.82 -12.77
C SER A 303 -5.55 0.32 -12.45
N GLY A 304 -5.99 -0.09 -11.27
CA GLY A 304 -5.98 -1.48 -10.81
C GLY A 304 -6.33 -1.58 -9.32
N SER A 305 -5.95 -2.69 -8.70
CA SER A 305 -6.14 -2.91 -7.25
C SER A 305 -4.89 -3.47 -6.58
N ARG A 306 -3.76 -3.41 -7.30
CA ARG A 306 -2.47 -4.01 -6.93
C ARG A 306 -1.35 -2.98 -7.08
N ILE A 307 -0.14 -3.32 -6.64
CA ILE A 307 1.06 -2.49 -6.76
C ILE A 307 1.28 -1.97 -8.19
N GLU A 308 1.07 -2.81 -9.21
CA GLU A 308 1.18 -2.40 -10.61
C GLU A 308 0.19 -1.28 -10.97
N GLY A 309 -1.04 -1.35 -10.49
CA GLY A 309 -2.04 -0.29 -10.67
C GLY A 309 -1.60 1.01 -9.99
N ALA A 310 -1.05 0.93 -8.78
CA ALA A 310 -0.54 2.09 -8.06
C ALA A 310 0.60 2.77 -8.84
N TRP A 311 1.57 1.98 -9.32
CA TRP A 311 2.67 2.48 -10.14
C TRP A 311 2.17 3.09 -11.44
N THR A 312 1.28 2.40 -12.16
CA THR A 312 0.70 2.88 -13.43
C THR A 312 -0.02 4.21 -13.25
N SER A 313 -0.81 4.34 -12.17
CA SER A 313 -1.48 5.60 -11.83
C SER A 313 -0.50 6.72 -11.48
N GLY A 314 0.59 6.40 -10.76
CA GLY A 314 1.66 7.37 -10.50
C GLY A 314 2.37 7.86 -11.77
N VAL A 315 2.59 6.97 -12.75
CA VAL A 315 3.13 7.36 -14.07
C VAL A 315 2.15 8.25 -14.84
N ALA A 316 0.85 7.96 -14.78
CA ALA A 316 -0.17 8.81 -15.39
C ALA A 316 -0.20 10.20 -14.74
N ALA A 317 -0.13 10.26 -13.41
CA ALA A 317 -0.11 11.50 -12.66
C ALA A 317 1.12 12.38 -12.96
N ASP A 318 2.32 11.80 -13.05
CA ASP A 318 3.54 12.48 -13.54
C ASP A 318 3.29 13.17 -14.87
N ARG A 319 2.72 12.45 -15.85
CA ARG A 319 2.48 13.00 -17.19
C ARG A 319 1.50 14.17 -17.17
N MET A 320 0.40 14.05 -16.42
CA MET A 320 -0.60 15.11 -16.32
C MET A 320 -0.04 16.35 -15.63
N LEU A 321 0.66 16.18 -14.51
CA LEU A 321 1.26 17.30 -13.77
C LEU A 321 2.37 17.99 -14.58
N ALA A 322 3.20 17.22 -15.30
CA ALA A 322 4.18 17.79 -16.21
C ALA A 322 3.51 18.66 -17.29
N SER A 323 2.43 18.18 -17.91
CA SER A 323 1.67 18.94 -18.92
C SER A 323 0.99 20.20 -18.38
N LEU A 324 0.71 20.29 -17.08
CA LEU A 324 0.09 21.45 -16.45
C LEU A 324 1.11 22.52 -16.00
N LEU A 325 2.41 22.18 -15.98
CA LEU A 325 3.46 22.99 -15.36
C LEU A 325 4.62 23.35 -16.28
N LEU A 326 4.88 22.55 -17.31
CA LEU A 326 5.94 22.71 -18.32
C LEU A 326 5.33 23.04 -19.68
#